data_AF-A0A518CXH4-F1
#
_entry.id   AF-A0A518CXH4-F1
#
_cell.length_a   1.000
_cell.length_b   1.000
_cell.length_c   1.000
_cell.angle_alpha   90.00
_cell.angle_beta   90.00
_cell.angle_gamma   90.00
#
_symmetry.space_group_name_H-M   'P 1'
#
loop_
_entity.id
_entity.type
_entity.pdbx_description
1 polymer ?
#
loop_
_entity_poly.entity_id
_entity_poly.type
_entity_poly.pdbx_seq_one_letter_code
_entity_poly.pdbx_strand_id
1 'polypeptide(L)'
;MSTHASNPEPASLPLLVLRNQVIFPGSTAQVDVQRAPSRAVVEAATQDGASREVVAFIQRDPALEDLGDVLGVDPSAAPRIEGLWPVGVRARIDEVHTREDGNLQLRVTALARVELDSVEHDGVCHRAATHEVFDAGTSGADAARRVADLLGELAAALPEEVLATLASPAPDPAAASRLADVVADSFAVSVEERADALASTDLSARVDLLAPLVERKRTWARTVQEFRIPPIDQLSDLWPLTDGGREEIDALHAAGEITADEAQDLHHYVEHGWVVWEKLVPEADIDALVEDVRTIARHPGHFLTTDHRRGYGYRFSDTDFDSYESIFDTYVNHESARRVCFHPRVLRFLELLFRCKPVAMQQLLFQRSNQHPLHQDTAYVRVQDPLQLAATWIALEDVVEGRGELTYYDRSHRIPHQSFHMGAKWFDQVHDDGEAAIAHVKERSEELGCEKRSFLAKKGDVFLWAADLVHGSNPRTRPVEETRLSCVTHYVPETAKPLWFLFSPDRRGLEAYGERAWLASSHYELPRTQAGFLRPTFKLPLPC
;
A
#
# COMPACT_ATOMS: atom_id res chain seq x y z
N MET A 1 3.49 13.80 65.67
CA MET A 1 4.17 12.96 64.67
C MET A 1 3.09 12.43 63.74
N SER A 2 2.77 13.17 62.69
CA SER A 2 1.87 12.69 61.63
C SER A 2 2.67 11.75 60.74
N THR A 3 2.28 10.49 60.74
CA THR A 3 2.81 9.47 59.84
C THR A 3 2.33 9.81 58.42
N HIS A 4 3.24 10.28 57.57
CA HIS A 4 3.04 10.27 56.13
C HIS A 4 2.83 8.82 55.70
N ALA A 5 1.62 8.49 55.25
CA ALA A 5 1.37 7.28 54.50
C ALA A 5 2.15 7.41 53.19
N SER A 6 3.18 6.59 53.03
CA SER A 6 3.91 6.39 51.78
C SER A 6 2.92 5.99 50.69
N ASN A 7 2.86 6.77 49.62
CA ASN A 7 2.22 6.35 48.37
C ASN A 7 2.86 5.01 47.95
N PRO A 8 2.10 3.96 47.58
CA PRO A 8 2.71 2.75 47.04
C PRO A 8 3.48 3.11 45.76
N GLU A 9 4.67 2.55 45.57
CA GLU A 9 5.39 2.64 44.29
C GLU A 9 4.48 2.14 43.15
N PRO A 10 4.49 2.79 41.97
CA PRO A 10 3.72 2.32 40.83
C PRO A 10 4.15 0.89 40.47
N ALA A 11 3.20 -0.03 40.35
CA ALA A 11 3.48 -1.42 40.03
C ALA A 11 4.08 -1.53 38.62
N SER A 12 5.36 -1.89 38.54
CA SER A 12 6.10 -2.11 37.29
C SER A 12 5.63 -3.42 36.62
N LEU A 13 5.16 -3.36 35.37
CA LEU A 13 4.63 -4.51 34.61
C LEU A 13 5.56 -4.92 33.46
N PRO A 14 5.58 -6.19 33.03
CA PRO A 14 6.35 -6.62 31.85
C PRO A 14 5.97 -5.82 30.60
N LEU A 15 6.97 -5.32 29.88
CA LEU A 15 6.82 -4.48 28.69
C LEU A 15 6.81 -5.33 27.41
N LEU A 16 5.67 -5.40 26.75
CA LEU A 16 5.51 -6.03 25.45
C LEU A 16 5.60 -4.98 24.33
N VAL A 17 6.61 -5.07 23.47
CA VAL A 17 6.72 -4.17 22.32
C VAL A 17 6.11 -4.80 21.06
N LEU A 18 5.15 -4.09 20.48
CA LEU A 18 4.43 -4.44 19.25
C LEU A 18 5.06 -3.70 18.07
N ARG A 19 5.06 -4.32 16.88
CA ARG A 19 5.58 -3.71 15.65
C ARG A 19 4.51 -3.11 14.78
N ASN A 20 3.61 -3.96 14.30
CA ASN A 20 2.67 -3.62 13.23
C ASN A 20 1.22 -3.70 13.72
N GLN A 21 0.99 -3.61 15.03
CA GLN A 21 -0.33 -3.82 15.60
C GLN A 21 -0.59 -2.84 16.75
N VAL A 22 -1.78 -2.23 16.70
CA VAL A 22 -2.32 -1.36 17.74
C VAL A 22 -3.51 -2.08 18.34
N ILE A 23 -3.55 -2.17 19.67
CA ILE A 23 -4.65 -2.79 20.42
C ILE A 23 -5.35 -1.68 21.19
N PHE A 24 -6.68 -1.61 21.10
CA PHE A 24 -7.47 -0.55 21.72
C PHE A 24 -8.14 -1.04 23.02
N PRO A 25 -8.33 -0.17 24.02
CA PRO A 25 -9.03 -0.55 25.25
C PRO A 25 -10.37 -1.21 24.99
N GLY A 26 -10.62 -2.34 25.65
CA GLY A 26 -11.84 -3.13 25.50
C GLY A 26 -11.83 -4.11 24.32
N SER A 27 -10.82 -4.11 23.45
CA SER A 27 -10.69 -5.10 22.38
C SER A 27 -9.81 -6.29 22.77
N THR A 28 -10.02 -7.40 22.07
CA THR A 28 -9.21 -8.62 22.19
C THR A 28 -8.44 -8.80 20.88
N ALA A 29 -7.13 -8.98 20.96
CA ALA A 29 -6.24 -9.15 19.82
C ALA A 29 -5.46 -10.47 19.88
N GLN A 30 -5.11 -11.00 18.71
CA GLN A 30 -4.11 -12.05 18.57
C GLN A 30 -2.75 -11.42 18.28
N VAL A 31 -1.73 -11.78 19.08
CA VAL A 31 -0.36 -11.26 18.96
C VAL A 31 0.60 -12.42 18.75
N ASP A 32 1.28 -12.42 17.60
CA ASP A 32 2.31 -13.41 17.31
C ASP A 32 3.66 -13.00 17.91
N VAL A 33 4.26 -13.93 18.65
CA VAL A 33 5.49 -13.75 19.42
C VAL A 33 6.55 -14.73 18.94
N GLN A 34 7.49 -14.20 18.16
CA GLN A 34 8.56 -14.98 17.54
C GLN A 34 9.93 -14.73 18.21
N ARG A 35 10.15 -13.54 18.77
CA ARG A 35 11.48 -13.12 19.23
C ARG A 35 11.76 -13.44 20.69
N ALA A 36 13.03 -13.71 20.98
CA ALA A 36 13.49 -14.03 22.34
C ALA A 36 13.10 -12.97 23.40
N PRO A 37 13.22 -11.65 23.17
CA PRO A 37 12.81 -10.66 24.17
C PRO A 37 11.31 -10.69 24.48
N SER A 38 10.47 -10.79 23.45
CA SER A 38 9.01 -10.89 23.61
C SER A 38 8.58 -12.21 24.25
N ARG A 39 9.29 -13.31 23.99
CA ARG A 39 9.07 -14.60 24.66
C ARG A 39 9.37 -14.52 26.16
N ALA A 40 10.46 -13.85 26.55
CA ALA A 40 10.82 -13.66 27.96
C ALA A 40 9.74 -12.86 28.71
N VAL A 41 9.12 -11.86 28.06
CA VAL A 41 7.98 -11.11 28.60
C VAL A 41 6.78 -12.03 28.85
N VAL A 42 6.43 -12.88 27.89
CA VAL A 42 5.32 -13.84 28.02
C VAL A 42 5.57 -14.83 29.14
N GLU A 43 6.78 -15.40 29.22
CA GLU A 43 7.16 -16.33 30.27
C GLU A 43 7.09 -15.64 31.65
N ALA A 44 7.62 -14.43 31.81
CA ALA A 44 7.54 -13.68 33.06
C ALA A 44 6.09 -13.34 33.46
N ALA A 45 5.23 -13.00 32.50
CA ALA A 45 3.84 -12.66 32.75
C ALA A 45 2.93 -13.89 33.04
N THR A 46 3.35 -15.09 32.65
CA THR A 46 2.53 -16.32 32.76
C THR A 46 3.01 -17.33 33.81
N GLN A 47 4.08 -17.01 34.55
CA GLN A 47 4.54 -17.80 35.70
C GLN A 47 3.47 -17.94 36.80
N ASP A 48 3.52 -19.03 37.56
CA ASP A 48 2.60 -19.30 38.66
C ASP A 48 2.65 -18.16 39.71
N GLY A 49 1.49 -17.51 39.92
CA GLY A 49 1.35 -16.38 40.83
C GLY A 49 1.54 -15.00 40.18
N ALA A 50 1.85 -14.93 38.88
CA ALA A 50 1.89 -13.67 38.13
C ALA A 50 0.48 -13.12 37.84
N SER A 51 0.37 -11.80 37.65
CA SER A 51 -0.90 -11.11 37.37
C SER A 51 -1.47 -11.42 35.98
N ARG A 52 -0.67 -11.99 35.07
CA ARG A 52 -0.94 -12.09 33.62
C ARG A 52 -1.18 -10.75 32.93
N GLU A 53 -0.81 -9.65 33.59
CA GLU A 53 -0.89 -8.31 33.01
C GLU A 53 0.46 -7.89 32.45
N VAL A 54 0.40 -7.23 31.30
CA VAL A 54 1.53 -6.62 30.60
C VAL A 54 1.16 -5.20 30.22
N VAL A 55 2.17 -4.38 29.91
CA VAL A 55 1.95 -3.11 29.21
C VAL A 55 2.48 -3.25 27.80
N ALA A 56 1.62 -2.97 26.83
CA ALA A 56 1.94 -3.11 25.41
C ALA A 56 2.11 -1.72 24.78
N PHE A 57 3.27 -1.51 24.16
CA PHE A 57 3.61 -0.28 23.45
C PHE A 57 4.05 -0.60 22.03
N ILE A 58 3.85 0.33 21.12
CA ILE A 58 4.18 0.17 19.71
C ILE A 58 5.51 0.86 19.45
N GLN A 59 6.43 0.20 18.73
CA GLN A 59 7.66 0.84 18.28
C GLN A 59 7.40 1.70 17.03
N ARG A 60 8.09 2.83 16.92
CA ARG A 60 7.96 3.74 15.78
C ARG A 60 8.60 3.19 14.52
N ASP A 61 9.75 2.53 14.64
CA ASP A 61 10.46 1.91 13.52
C ASP A 61 10.33 0.39 13.60
N PRO A 62 9.51 -0.25 12.74
CA PRO A 62 9.34 -1.70 12.74
C PRO A 62 10.58 -2.48 12.27
N ALA A 63 11.58 -1.82 11.68
CA ALA A 63 12.82 -2.45 11.24
C ALA A 63 13.80 -2.74 12.40
N LEU A 64 13.69 -2.01 13.51
CA LEU A 64 14.56 -2.19 14.68
C LEU A 64 14.26 -3.53 15.39
N GLU A 65 15.31 -4.35 15.53
CA GLU A 65 15.25 -5.69 16.13
C GLU A 65 15.62 -5.75 17.60
N ASP A 66 16.59 -4.95 18.03
CA ASP A 66 17.03 -4.90 19.41
C ASP A 66 16.16 -3.93 20.23
N LEU A 67 15.65 -4.40 21.38
CA LEU A 67 14.79 -3.60 22.24
C LEU A 67 15.58 -2.46 22.93
N GLY A 68 16.88 -2.60 23.13
CA GLY A 68 17.76 -1.52 23.58
C GLY A 68 17.90 -0.39 22.56
N ASP A 69 17.97 -0.73 21.27
CA ASP A 69 17.98 0.24 20.16
C ASP A 69 16.62 0.94 20.04
N VAL A 70 15.52 0.20 20.18
CA VAL A 70 14.14 0.75 20.19
C VAL A 70 13.93 1.71 21.37
N LEU A 71 14.43 1.36 22.55
CA LEU A 71 14.27 2.17 23.76
C LEU A 71 15.28 3.33 23.86
N GLY A 72 16.27 3.40 22.96
CA GLY A 72 17.30 4.44 22.95
C GLY A 72 18.16 4.43 24.23
N VAL A 73 18.43 3.26 24.78
CA VAL A 73 19.14 3.13 26.07
C VAL A 73 20.64 3.34 25.85
N ASP A 74 21.12 4.57 26.05
CA ASP A 74 22.55 4.82 26.28
C ASP A 74 22.88 4.39 27.73
N PRO A 75 23.77 3.40 27.96
CA PRO A 75 24.16 2.97 29.31
C PRO A 75 24.87 4.06 30.14
N SER A 76 25.15 5.22 29.56
CA SER A 76 25.79 6.37 30.21
C SER A 76 24.93 7.63 30.36
N ALA A 77 23.67 7.63 29.89
CA ALA A 77 22.75 8.77 29.96
C ALA A 77 21.34 8.36 30.43
N ALA A 78 20.53 9.35 30.88
CA ALA A 78 19.14 9.10 31.23
C ALA A 78 18.35 8.63 29.99
N PRO A 79 17.49 7.59 30.11
CA PRO A 79 16.82 6.98 28.97
C PRO A 79 15.92 7.99 28.25
N ARG A 80 16.04 8.07 26.92
CA ARG A 80 15.14 8.83 26.05
C ARG A 80 14.24 7.83 25.34
N ILE A 81 13.01 7.71 25.81
CA ILE A 81 12.04 6.73 25.28
C ILE A 81 11.38 7.29 24.02
N GLU A 82 12.19 7.64 23.01
CA GLU A 82 11.74 8.28 21.78
C GLU A 82 11.30 7.25 20.70
N GLY A 83 11.75 5.99 20.79
CA GLY A 83 11.42 4.96 19.79
C GLY A 83 10.10 4.22 20.02
N LEU A 84 9.35 4.55 21.08
CA LEU A 84 7.98 4.06 21.31
C LEU A 84 6.95 5.17 21.01
N TRP A 85 5.73 4.74 20.68
CA TRP A 85 4.58 5.64 20.71
C TRP A 85 4.28 6.08 22.15
N PRO A 86 3.84 7.34 22.36
CA PRO A 86 3.74 7.91 23.70
C PRO A 86 2.67 7.24 24.58
N VAL A 87 1.62 6.68 23.96
CA VAL A 87 0.54 5.99 24.66
C VAL A 87 0.51 4.52 24.25
N GLY A 88 0.47 3.65 25.24
CA GLY A 88 0.30 2.21 25.10
C GLY A 88 -0.98 1.73 25.80
N VAL A 89 -1.09 0.42 26.00
CA VAL A 89 -2.20 -0.18 26.73
C VAL A 89 -1.72 -1.11 27.84
N ARG A 90 -2.37 -1.05 29.00
CA ARG A 90 -2.33 -2.17 29.94
C ARG A 90 -3.22 -3.27 29.39
N ALA A 91 -2.68 -4.47 29.24
CA ALA A 91 -3.38 -5.61 28.66
C ALA A 91 -3.24 -6.85 29.54
N ARG A 92 -4.22 -7.73 29.48
CA ARG A 92 -4.19 -9.05 30.12
C ARG A 92 -3.97 -10.13 29.09
N ILE A 93 -3.07 -11.07 29.37
CA ILE A 93 -2.90 -12.29 28.58
C ILE A 93 -3.97 -13.29 29.01
N ASP A 94 -4.92 -13.54 28.12
CA ASP A 94 -6.01 -14.49 28.37
C ASP A 94 -5.56 -15.92 28.05
N GLU A 95 -4.92 -16.12 26.89
CA GLU A 95 -4.46 -17.43 26.42
C GLU A 95 -3.10 -17.34 25.73
N VAL A 96 -2.33 -18.43 25.80
CA VAL A 96 -1.05 -18.62 25.09
C VAL A 96 -1.11 -19.94 24.33
N HIS A 97 -0.93 -19.89 23.02
CA HIS A 97 -0.90 -21.06 22.15
C HIS A 97 0.48 -21.21 21.53
N THR A 98 1.02 -22.43 21.53
CA THR A 98 2.23 -22.76 20.77
C THR A 98 1.82 -23.28 19.40
N ARG A 99 2.29 -22.63 18.33
CA ARG A 99 2.09 -23.05 16.95
C ARG A 99 3.02 -24.21 16.57
N GLU A 100 2.72 -24.86 15.45
CA GLU A 100 3.49 -26.01 14.93
C GLU A 100 4.96 -25.66 14.59
N ASP A 101 5.23 -24.40 14.28
CA ASP A 101 6.56 -23.83 14.02
C ASP A 101 7.34 -23.49 15.30
N GLY A 102 6.74 -23.70 16.48
CA GLY A 102 7.32 -23.36 17.78
C GLY A 102 7.16 -21.89 18.20
N ASN A 103 6.49 -21.07 17.40
CA ASN A 103 6.18 -19.68 17.75
C ASN A 103 5.01 -19.62 18.74
N LEU A 104 4.97 -18.57 19.56
CA LEU A 104 3.88 -18.34 20.50
C LEU A 104 2.85 -17.40 19.87
N GLN A 105 1.57 -17.70 20.05
CA GLN A 105 0.46 -16.82 19.69
C GLN A 105 -0.34 -16.51 20.96
N LEU A 106 -0.41 -15.24 21.31
CA LEU A 106 -1.14 -14.76 22.49
C LEU A 106 -2.54 -14.32 22.09
N ARG A 107 -3.52 -14.58 22.96
CA ARG A 107 -4.78 -13.83 23.00
C ARG A 107 -4.71 -12.84 24.15
N VAL A 108 -4.77 -11.56 23.83
CA VAL A 108 -4.66 -10.47 24.82
C VAL A 108 -5.90 -9.58 24.78
N THR A 109 -6.36 -9.15 25.96
CA THR A 109 -7.44 -8.16 26.10
C THR A 109 -6.85 -6.85 26.65
N ALA A 110 -6.99 -5.76 25.90
CA ALA A 110 -6.57 -4.45 26.34
C ALA A 110 -7.57 -3.86 27.35
N LEU A 111 -7.04 -3.32 28.45
CA LEU A 111 -7.83 -2.86 29.60
C LEU A 111 -7.95 -1.35 29.65
N ALA A 112 -6.83 -0.63 29.55
CA ALA A 112 -6.78 0.83 29.70
C ALA A 112 -5.59 1.42 28.95
N ARG A 113 -5.71 2.69 28.56
CA ARG A 113 -4.58 3.48 28.03
C ARG A 113 -3.59 3.77 29.14
N VAL A 114 -2.31 3.72 28.81
CA VAL A 114 -1.24 4.04 29.75
C VAL A 114 -0.15 4.86 29.08
N GLU A 115 0.42 5.79 29.85
CA GLU A 115 1.64 6.52 29.49
C GLU A 115 2.81 5.97 30.29
N LEU A 116 3.99 6.03 29.68
CA LEU A 116 5.19 5.44 30.21
C LEU A 116 5.93 6.39 31.15
N ASP A 117 6.13 5.99 32.40
CA ASP A 117 6.87 6.77 33.39
C ASP A 117 8.36 6.43 33.37
N SER A 118 8.68 5.13 33.36
CA SER A 118 10.06 4.63 33.34
C SER A 118 10.12 3.19 32.85
N VAL A 119 11.25 2.81 32.24
CA VAL A 119 11.57 1.43 31.86
C VAL A 119 12.81 0.97 32.62
N GLU A 120 12.75 -0.24 33.15
CA GLU A 120 13.87 -0.93 33.79
C GLU A 120 14.04 -2.33 33.21
N HIS A 121 15.22 -2.92 33.37
CA HIS A 121 15.47 -4.31 33.01
C HIS A 121 15.72 -5.12 34.28
N ASP A 122 14.86 -6.09 34.58
CA ASP A 122 14.90 -6.85 35.85
C ASP A 122 15.84 -8.07 35.81
N GLY A 123 16.54 -8.26 34.69
CA GLY A 123 17.42 -9.40 34.43
C GLY A 123 16.77 -10.50 33.60
N VAL A 124 15.45 -10.48 33.43
CA VAL A 124 14.70 -11.42 32.59
C VAL A 124 14.07 -10.69 31.40
N CYS A 125 13.39 -9.57 31.66
CA CYS A 125 12.75 -8.78 30.62
C CYS A 125 12.72 -7.30 30.99
N HIS A 126 12.35 -6.45 30.04
CA HIS A 126 12.05 -5.06 30.35
C HIS A 126 10.71 -4.97 31.08
N ARG A 127 10.67 -4.16 32.12
CA ARG A 127 9.46 -3.77 32.84
C ARG A 127 9.27 -2.27 32.77
N ALA A 128 8.02 -1.86 32.78
CA ALA A 128 7.61 -0.48 32.65
C ALA A 128 6.69 -0.08 33.80
N ALA A 129 7.05 1.02 34.46
CA ALA A 129 6.13 1.75 35.31
C ALA A 129 5.32 2.69 34.43
N THR A 130 4.01 2.69 34.63
CA THR A 130 3.07 3.44 33.81
C THR A 130 1.96 4.02 34.65
N HIS A 131 1.35 5.11 34.19
CA HIS A 131 0.13 5.64 34.75
C HIS A 131 -1.03 5.54 33.75
N GLU A 132 -2.25 5.30 34.26
CA GLU A 132 -3.44 5.26 33.42
C GLU A 132 -3.78 6.64 32.88
N VAL A 133 -4.12 6.69 31.60
CA VAL A 133 -4.52 7.90 30.90
C VAL A 133 -6.02 7.86 30.68
N PHE A 134 -6.69 8.88 31.19
CA PHE A 134 -8.13 9.06 31.04
C PHE A 134 -8.43 10.10 29.98
N ASP A 135 -9.55 9.95 29.29
CA ASP A 135 -9.96 10.95 28.31
C ASP A 135 -10.18 12.30 28.99
N ALA A 136 -9.62 13.36 28.39
CA ALA A 136 -9.78 14.72 28.88
C ALA A 136 -11.26 15.11 28.79
N GLY A 137 -11.85 15.48 29.92
CA GLY A 137 -13.25 15.85 30.01
C GLY A 137 -13.53 17.21 29.39
N THR A 138 -13.79 17.26 28.08
CA THR A 138 -14.34 18.44 27.40
C THR A 138 -15.46 18.05 26.43
N SER A 139 -16.62 18.71 26.57
CA SER A 139 -17.80 18.65 25.68
C SER A 139 -18.23 17.26 25.18
N GLY A 140 -18.24 16.25 26.07
CA GLY A 140 -18.48 14.86 25.72
C GLY A 140 -19.82 14.59 25.00
N ALA A 141 -20.86 15.39 25.21
CA ALA A 141 -22.16 15.16 24.56
C ALA A 141 -22.14 15.40 23.03
N ASP A 142 -21.44 16.45 22.56
CA ASP A 142 -21.36 16.75 21.14
C ASP A 142 -20.40 15.80 20.42
N ALA A 143 -19.25 15.49 21.05
CA ALA A 143 -18.32 14.50 20.51
C ALA A 143 -18.95 13.09 20.50
N ALA A 144 -19.67 12.70 21.55
CA ALA A 144 -20.41 11.44 21.62
C ALA A 144 -21.47 11.32 20.51
N ARG A 145 -22.21 12.40 20.26
CA ARG A 145 -23.16 12.46 19.16
C ARG A 145 -22.46 12.33 17.81
N ARG A 146 -21.33 13.00 17.59
CA ARG A 146 -20.53 12.85 16.37
C ARG A 146 -19.98 11.43 16.17
N VAL A 147 -19.51 10.77 17.24
CA VAL A 147 -19.09 9.36 17.18
C VAL A 147 -20.27 8.48 16.79
N ALA A 148 -21.43 8.68 17.42
CA ALA A 148 -22.64 7.92 17.12
C ALA A 148 -23.13 8.17 15.68
N ASP A 149 -23.05 9.41 15.19
CA ASP A 149 -23.37 9.76 13.80
C ASP A 149 -22.41 9.03 12.83
N LEU A 150 -21.09 9.14 13.04
CA LEU A 150 -20.07 8.45 12.24
C LEU A 150 -20.29 6.92 12.20
N LEU A 151 -20.65 6.32 13.33
CA LEU A 151 -20.92 4.89 13.44
C LEU A 151 -22.27 4.48 12.84
N GLY A 152 -23.33 5.28 13.02
CA GLY A 152 -24.62 5.08 12.39
C GLY A 152 -24.53 5.11 10.88
N GLU A 153 -23.65 5.97 10.35
CA GLU A 153 -23.30 6.04 8.94
C GLU A 153 -22.57 4.80 8.39
N LEU A 154 -21.99 4.00 9.28
CA LEU A 154 -21.29 2.75 8.99
C LEU A 154 -22.08 1.51 9.40
N ALA A 155 -23.30 1.67 9.92
CA ALA A 155 -24.01 0.59 10.60
C ALA A 155 -24.14 -0.68 9.75
N ALA A 156 -24.26 -0.55 8.43
CA ALA A 156 -24.32 -1.69 7.51
C ALA A 156 -22.99 -2.49 7.39
N ALA A 157 -21.87 -1.93 7.84
CA ALA A 157 -20.51 -2.47 7.71
C ALA A 157 -19.84 -2.79 9.05
N LEU A 158 -20.57 -2.67 10.17
CA LEU A 158 -20.07 -2.93 11.52
C LEU A 158 -20.57 -4.27 12.07
N PRO A 159 -19.79 -4.94 12.93
CA PRO A 159 -20.24 -6.12 13.66
C PRO A 159 -21.49 -5.84 14.51
N GLU A 160 -22.34 -6.84 14.70
CA GLU A 160 -23.61 -6.72 15.42
C GLU A 160 -23.42 -6.28 16.89
N GLU A 161 -22.29 -6.63 17.52
CA GLU A 161 -21.95 -6.20 18.88
C GLU A 161 -21.73 -4.68 18.98
N VAL A 162 -21.16 -4.08 17.93
CA VAL A 162 -20.93 -2.63 17.84
C VAL A 162 -22.28 -1.91 17.65
N LEU A 163 -23.16 -2.47 16.84
CA LEU A 163 -24.52 -1.97 16.63
C LEU A 163 -25.35 -1.99 17.90
N ALA A 164 -25.22 -3.04 18.72
CA ALA A 164 -25.90 -3.12 20.01
C ALA A 164 -25.45 -2.02 20.99
N THR A 165 -24.17 -1.64 20.94
CA THR A 165 -23.61 -0.54 21.76
C THR A 165 -24.16 0.84 21.33
N LEU A 166 -24.49 0.99 20.04
CA LEU A 166 -25.08 2.22 19.46
C LEU A 166 -26.58 2.39 19.75
N ALA A 167 -27.30 1.31 20.05
CA ALA A 167 -28.75 1.35 20.26
C ALA A 167 -29.17 2.02 21.59
N SER A 168 -28.22 2.41 22.45
CA SER A 168 -28.48 3.11 23.71
C SER A 168 -28.61 4.64 23.53
N PRO A 169 -29.58 5.30 24.16
CA PRO A 169 -29.79 6.74 23.99
C PRO A 169 -28.64 7.55 24.62
N ALA A 170 -28.00 8.38 23.80
CA ALA A 170 -26.88 9.28 24.11
C ALA A 170 -25.74 8.61 24.93
N PRO A 171 -24.68 8.09 24.28
CA PRO A 171 -23.59 7.47 25.01
C PRO A 171 -22.96 8.50 25.96
N ASP A 172 -22.81 8.12 27.23
CA ASP A 172 -21.99 8.90 28.16
C ASP A 172 -20.56 9.05 27.60
N PRO A 173 -19.75 10.00 28.09
CA PRO A 173 -18.41 10.23 27.56
C PRO A 173 -17.51 8.98 27.55
N ALA A 174 -17.68 8.06 28.50
CA ALA A 174 -16.91 6.82 28.54
C ALA A 174 -17.39 5.82 27.47
N ALA A 175 -18.69 5.74 27.21
CA ALA A 175 -19.27 4.96 26.13
C ALA A 175 -18.85 5.51 24.77
N ALA A 176 -18.83 6.84 24.60
CA ALA A 176 -18.37 7.48 23.38
C ALA A 176 -16.88 7.25 23.11
N SER A 177 -16.06 7.24 24.17
CA SER A 177 -14.66 6.87 24.07
C SER A 177 -14.47 5.43 23.61
N ARG A 178 -15.15 4.46 24.23
CA ARG A 178 -15.14 3.05 23.80
C ARG A 178 -15.61 2.90 22.35
N LEU A 179 -16.64 3.65 21.95
CA LEU A 179 -17.13 3.64 20.57
C LEU A 179 -16.08 4.17 19.59
N ALA A 180 -15.36 5.24 19.93
CA ALA A 180 -14.25 5.75 19.11
C ALA A 180 -13.11 4.73 18.98
N ASP A 181 -12.83 3.98 20.04
CA ASP A 181 -11.83 2.91 20.06
C ASP A 181 -12.24 1.74 19.16
N VAL A 182 -13.50 1.35 19.22
CA VAL A 182 -14.08 0.33 18.33
C VAL A 182 -14.04 0.79 16.86
N VAL A 183 -14.31 2.06 16.58
CA VAL A 183 -14.10 2.64 15.24
C VAL A 183 -12.63 2.52 14.85
N ALA A 184 -11.70 3.01 15.66
CA ALA A 184 -10.29 2.95 15.32
C ALA A 184 -9.80 1.51 15.07
N ASP A 185 -10.31 0.54 15.83
CA ASP A 185 -9.97 -0.88 15.70
C ASP A 185 -10.61 -1.53 14.46
N SER A 186 -11.86 -1.19 14.16
CA SER A 186 -12.64 -1.74 13.02
C SER A 186 -12.23 -1.16 11.67
N PHE A 187 -11.36 -0.16 11.66
CA PHE A 187 -10.95 0.54 10.45
C PHE A 187 -9.60 0.05 9.96
N ALA A 188 -9.56 -0.24 8.65
CA ALA A 188 -8.38 -0.63 7.91
C ALA A 188 -7.58 0.62 7.55
N VAL A 189 -6.66 0.96 8.45
CA VAL A 189 -5.84 2.17 8.45
C VAL A 189 -4.41 1.80 8.81
N SER A 190 -3.47 2.68 8.49
CA SER A 190 -2.05 2.51 8.83
C SER A 190 -1.85 2.35 10.34
N VAL A 191 -0.73 1.75 10.74
CA VAL A 191 -0.38 1.55 12.16
C VAL A 191 -0.26 2.91 12.85
N GLU A 192 0.23 3.91 12.12
CA GLU A 192 0.40 5.29 12.55
C GLU A 192 -0.96 5.97 12.82
N GLU A 193 -1.91 5.90 11.88
CA GLU A 193 -3.27 6.46 12.07
C GLU A 193 -3.96 5.83 13.30
N ARG A 194 -3.75 4.53 13.53
CA ARG A 194 -4.27 3.81 14.71
C ARG A 194 -3.55 4.25 15.99
N ALA A 195 -2.24 4.43 15.95
CA ALA A 195 -1.45 4.87 17.08
C ALA A 195 -1.78 6.33 17.48
N ASP A 196 -2.00 7.22 16.51
CA ASP A 196 -2.50 8.58 16.74
C ASP A 196 -3.89 8.57 17.40
N ALA A 197 -4.79 7.69 16.94
CA ALA A 197 -6.10 7.52 17.55
C ALA A 197 -6.01 6.98 18.99
N LEU A 198 -5.07 6.05 19.27
CA LEU A 198 -4.82 5.57 20.62
C LEU A 198 -4.26 6.68 21.52
N ALA A 199 -3.33 7.49 21.00
CA ALA A 199 -2.65 8.57 21.71
C ALA A 199 -3.51 9.81 21.95
N SER A 200 -4.54 10.04 21.13
CA SER A 200 -5.45 11.18 21.32
C SER A 200 -6.36 10.96 22.53
N THR A 201 -6.08 11.65 23.64
CA THR A 201 -6.87 11.60 24.88
C THR A 201 -8.05 12.58 24.89
N ASP A 202 -8.09 13.53 23.95
CA ASP A 202 -9.26 14.36 23.69
C ASP A 202 -10.18 13.61 22.73
N LEU A 203 -11.41 13.32 23.17
CA LEU A 203 -12.41 12.63 22.37
C LEU A 203 -12.77 13.42 21.09
N SER A 204 -12.85 14.74 21.15
CA SER A 204 -13.14 15.56 19.97
C SER A 204 -12.02 15.49 18.94
N ALA A 205 -10.77 15.59 19.40
CA ALA A 205 -9.60 15.46 18.52
C ALA A 205 -9.53 14.06 17.90
N ARG A 206 -9.83 13.02 18.70
CA ARG A 206 -9.90 11.64 18.22
C ARG A 206 -10.98 11.46 17.16
N VAL A 207 -12.16 12.06 17.34
CA VAL A 207 -13.23 12.06 16.33
C VAL A 207 -12.79 12.75 15.04
N ASP A 208 -12.06 13.86 15.14
CA ASP A 208 -11.56 14.59 13.97
C ASP A 208 -10.52 13.78 13.19
N LEU A 209 -9.73 12.95 13.87
CA LEU A 209 -8.84 11.97 13.24
C LEU A 209 -9.62 10.84 12.56
N LEU A 210 -10.69 10.34 13.18
CA LEU A 210 -11.45 9.19 12.68
C LEU A 210 -12.41 9.54 11.54
N ALA A 211 -13.03 10.73 11.55
CA ALA A 211 -14.03 11.14 10.56
C ALA A 211 -13.59 10.97 9.08
N PRO A 212 -12.38 11.40 8.67
CA PRO A 212 -11.91 11.16 7.30
C PRO A 212 -11.70 9.67 6.99
N LEU A 213 -11.38 8.83 7.98
CA LEU A 213 -11.22 7.38 7.81
C LEU A 213 -12.57 6.70 7.59
N VAL A 214 -13.58 7.14 8.36
CA VAL A 214 -14.99 6.77 8.19
C VAL A 214 -15.48 7.08 6.78
N GLU A 215 -15.28 8.31 6.31
CA GLU A 215 -15.71 8.71 4.98
C GLU A 215 -14.97 7.94 3.87
N ARG A 216 -13.69 7.61 4.07
CA ARG A 216 -12.91 6.75 3.16
C ARG A 216 -13.53 5.36 3.03
N LYS A 217 -13.88 4.72 4.16
CA LYS A 217 -14.52 3.39 4.17
C LYS A 217 -15.94 3.41 3.62
N ARG A 218 -16.71 4.47 3.89
CA ARG A 218 -18.05 4.66 3.30
C ARG A 218 -17.99 4.83 1.79
N THR A 219 -17.06 5.65 1.32
CA THR A 219 -16.84 5.85 -0.10
C THR A 219 -16.42 4.54 -0.75
N TRP A 220 -15.57 3.73 -0.09
CA TRP A 220 -15.22 2.39 -0.54
C TRP A 220 -16.42 1.43 -0.60
N ALA A 221 -17.20 1.32 0.47
CA ALA A 221 -18.37 0.43 0.52
C ALA A 221 -19.41 0.82 -0.54
N ARG A 222 -19.67 2.13 -0.69
CA ARG A 222 -20.55 2.67 -1.74
C ARG A 222 -19.98 2.42 -3.14
N THR A 223 -18.67 2.58 -3.31
CA THR A 223 -17.94 2.28 -4.55
C THR A 223 -18.15 0.83 -4.97
N VAL A 224 -17.98 -0.12 -4.05
CA VAL A 224 -18.20 -1.55 -4.34
C VAL A 224 -19.63 -1.81 -4.80
N GLN A 225 -20.62 -1.12 -4.21
CA GLN A 225 -22.03 -1.26 -4.58
C GLN A 225 -22.41 -0.52 -5.89
N GLU A 226 -21.95 0.70 -6.09
CA GLU A 226 -22.32 1.56 -7.23
C GLU A 226 -21.58 1.20 -8.51
N PHE A 227 -20.31 0.79 -8.44
CA PHE A 227 -19.49 0.51 -9.62
C PHE A 227 -19.69 -0.88 -10.21
N ARG A 228 -20.52 -1.75 -9.58
CA ARG A 228 -20.78 -3.13 -10.02
C ARG A 228 -19.47 -3.86 -10.38
N ILE A 229 -18.47 -3.80 -9.50
CA ILE A 229 -17.23 -4.55 -9.72
C ILE A 229 -17.64 -6.01 -9.93
N PRO A 230 -17.35 -6.61 -11.10
CA PRO A 230 -17.77 -7.96 -11.37
C PRO A 230 -17.11 -8.87 -10.33
N PRO A 231 -17.82 -9.86 -9.77
CA PRO A 231 -17.17 -10.89 -9.00
C PRO A 231 -16.10 -11.56 -9.88
N ILE A 232 -15.07 -12.10 -9.23
CA ILE A 232 -13.84 -12.56 -9.90
C ILE A 232 -14.08 -13.59 -11.02
N ASP A 233 -15.17 -14.34 -10.95
CA ASP A 233 -15.61 -15.34 -11.93
C ASP A 233 -16.34 -14.75 -13.14
N GLN A 234 -16.61 -13.43 -13.14
CA GLN A 234 -17.32 -12.70 -14.20
C GLN A 234 -16.44 -11.63 -14.85
N LEU A 235 -15.14 -11.62 -14.57
CA LEU A 235 -14.22 -10.69 -15.19
C LEU A 235 -14.10 -10.98 -16.69
N SER A 236 -14.08 -9.92 -17.49
CA SER A 236 -13.98 -10.00 -18.94
C SER A 236 -12.61 -9.52 -19.40
N ASP A 237 -11.87 -10.42 -20.02
CA ASP A 237 -10.60 -10.11 -20.67
C ASP A 237 -10.74 -9.14 -21.85
N LEU A 238 -9.61 -8.60 -22.29
CA LEU A 238 -9.51 -7.95 -23.59
C LEU A 238 -9.91 -8.93 -24.70
N TRP A 239 -10.62 -8.46 -25.72
CA TRP A 239 -11.16 -9.29 -26.80
C TRP A 239 -10.14 -10.27 -27.46
N PRO A 240 -8.84 -9.96 -27.62
CA PRO A 240 -7.90 -10.93 -28.18
C PRO A 240 -7.70 -12.15 -27.27
N LEU A 241 -7.81 -11.96 -25.96
CA LEU A 241 -7.58 -12.97 -24.94
C LEU A 241 -8.83 -13.82 -24.64
N THR A 242 -10.00 -13.45 -25.16
CA THR A 242 -11.23 -14.24 -25.02
C THR A 242 -11.25 -15.46 -25.94
N ASP A 243 -12.13 -16.42 -25.65
CA ASP A 243 -12.45 -17.54 -26.54
C ASP A 243 -12.91 -17.00 -27.91
N GLY A 244 -12.16 -17.33 -28.98
CA GLY A 244 -12.44 -16.83 -30.34
C GLY A 244 -11.58 -15.63 -30.78
N GLY A 245 -10.77 -15.06 -29.88
CA GLY A 245 -9.95 -13.89 -30.21
C GLY A 245 -8.92 -14.14 -31.32
N ARG A 246 -8.39 -15.38 -31.41
CA ARG A 246 -7.48 -15.77 -32.50
C ARG A 246 -8.16 -15.75 -33.87
N GLU A 247 -9.35 -16.35 -33.95
CA GLU A 247 -10.15 -16.38 -35.17
C GLU A 247 -10.57 -14.97 -35.60
N GLU A 248 -10.85 -14.09 -34.64
CA GLU A 248 -11.16 -12.69 -34.92
C GLU A 248 -9.94 -11.91 -35.44
N ILE A 249 -8.74 -12.15 -34.91
CA ILE A 249 -7.48 -11.60 -35.46
C ILE A 249 -7.30 -12.05 -36.91
N ASP A 250 -7.49 -13.34 -37.19
CA ASP A 250 -7.37 -13.90 -38.54
C ASP A 250 -8.37 -13.26 -39.51
N ALA A 251 -9.61 -13.04 -39.05
CA ALA A 251 -10.65 -12.39 -39.84
C ALA A 251 -10.32 -10.93 -40.16
N LEU A 252 -9.84 -10.16 -39.17
CA LEU A 252 -9.41 -8.77 -39.37
C LEU A 252 -8.25 -8.66 -40.36
N HIS A 253 -7.28 -9.58 -40.27
CA HIS A 253 -6.15 -9.62 -41.20
C HIS A 253 -6.60 -10.00 -42.61
N ALA A 254 -7.46 -11.01 -42.76
CA ALA A 254 -8.02 -11.41 -44.05
C ALA A 254 -8.86 -10.31 -44.71
N ALA A 255 -9.53 -9.48 -43.91
CA ALA A 255 -10.27 -8.31 -44.37
C ALA A 255 -9.38 -7.10 -44.72
N GLY A 256 -8.09 -7.14 -44.37
CA GLY A 256 -7.15 -6.04 -44.57
C GLY A 256 -7.31 -4.87 -43.60
N GLU A 257 -7.99 -5.09 -42.47
CA GLU A 257 -8.21 -4.07 -41.42
C GLU A 257 -7.00 -3.91 -40.49
N ILE A 258 -6.18 -4.95 -40.41
CA ILE A 258 -4.88 -4.95 -39.72
C ILE A 258 -3.78 -5.48 -40.67
N THR A 259 -2.56 -5.04 -40.44
CA THR A 259 -1.37 -5.50 -41.16
C THR A 259 -0.92 -6.88 -40.67
N ALA A 260 -0.07 -7.55 -41.45
CA ALA A 260 0.52 -8.83 -41.05
C ALA A 260 1.35 -8.72 -39.75
N ASP A 261 2.09 -7.63 -39.58
CA ASP A 261 2.88 -7.37 -38.37
C ASP A 261 1.97 -7.18 -37.14
N GLU A 262 0.87 -6.44 -37.28
CA GLU A 262 -0.12 -6.26 -36.21
C GLU A 262 -0.80 -7.59 -35.83
N ALA A 263 -1.16 -8.41 -36.82
CA ALA A 263 -1.72 -9.73 -36.58
C ALA A 263 -0.72 -10.65 -35.86
N GLN A 264 0.56 -10.62 -36.25
CA GLN A 264 1.62 -11.37 -35.59
C GLN A 264 1.79 -10.93 -34.12
N ASP A 265 1.86 -9.61 -33.87
CA ASP A 265 1.97 -9.06 -32.53
C ASP A 265 0.77 -9.48 -31.66
N LEU A 266 -0.46 -9.38 -32.20
CA LEU A 266 -1.67 -9.81 -31.49
C LEU A 266 -1.67 -11.32 -31.19
N HIS A 267 -1.32 -12.17 -32.15
CA HIS A 267 -1.22 -13.61 -31.89
C HIS A 267 -0.16 -13.96 -30.85
N HIS A 268 0.96 -13.23 -30.84
CA HIS A 268 2.01 -13.41 -29.83
C HIS A 268 1.50 -12.99 -28.45
N TYR A 269 0.83 -11.84 -28.36
CA TYR A 269 0.18 -11.36 -27.15
C TYR A 269 -0.84 -12.38 -26.60
N VAL A 270 -1.68 -12.96 -27.46
CA VAL A 270 -2.64 -14.00 -27.06
C VAL A 270 -1.96 -15.27 -26.56
N GLU A 271 -0.85 -15.65 -27.19
CA GLU A 271 -0.11 -16.84 -26.79
C GLU A 271 0.62 -16.67 -25.47
N HIS A 272 1.32 -15.55 -25.32
CA HIS A 272 2.37 -15.37 -24.32
C HIS A 272 2.00 -14.39 -23.21
N GLY A 273 1.00 -13.53 -23.44
CA GLY A 273 0.58 -12.47 -22.52
C GLY A 273 1.44 -11.21 -22.62
N TRP A 274 2.34 -11.15 -23.59
CA TRP A 274 3.25 -10.03 -23.81
C TRP A 274 3.68 -9.92 -25.28
N VAL A 275 4.23 -8.78 -25.65
CA VAL A 275 4.95 -8.51 -26.91
C VAL A 275 6.19 -7.67 -26.64
N VAL A 276 7.23 -7.85 -27.46
CA VAL A 276 8.46 -7.05 -27.42
C VAL A 276 8.70 -6.39 -28.76
N TRP A 277 9.02 -5.11 -28.73
CA TRP A 277 9.54 -4.38 -29.89
C TRP A 277 10.94 -3.87 -29.58
N GLU A 278 11.93 -4.41 -30.29
CA GLU A 278 13.33 -4.02 -30.16
C GLU A 278 13.57 -2.63 -30.75
N LYS A 279 14.26 -1.77 -30.01
CA LYS A 279 14.67 -0.40 -30.40
C LYS A 279 13.55 0.41 -31.02
N LEU A 280 12.34 0.24 -30.49
CA LEU A 280 11.15 0.89 -31.02
C LEU A 280 11.15 2.39 -30.74
N VAL A 281 11.49 2.79 -29.50
CA VAL A 281 11.50 4.20 -29.12
C VAL A 281 12.82 4.83 -29.56
N PRO A 282 12.80 5.95 -30.33
CA PRO A 282 14.01 6.63 -30.76
C PRO A 282 14.87 7.06 -29.57
N GLU A 283 16.20 6.84 -29.67
CA GLU A 283 17.13 7.22 -28.61
C GLU A 283 17.07 8.72 -28.26
N ALA A 284 16.76 9.59 -29.24
CA ALA A 284 16.63 11.03 -29.01
C ALA A 284 15.46 11.39 -28.08
N ASP A 285 14.34 10.67 -28.15
CA ASP A 285 13.20 10.88 -27.24
C ASP A 285 13.52 10.38 -25.83
N ILE A 286 14.26 9.26 -25.74
CA ILE A 286 14.76 8.72 -24.48
C ILE A 286 15.74 9.69 -23.82
N ASP A 287 16.70 10.21 -24.59
CA ASP A 287 17.69 11.15 -24.08
C ASP A 287 17.04 12.45 -23.61
N ALA A 288 16.01 12.93 -24.32
CA ALA A 288 15.22 14.07 -23.89
C ALA A 288 14.51 13.79 -22.55
N LEU A 289 13.92 12.60 -22.38
CA LEU A 289 13.29 12.21 -21.11
C LEU A 289 14.29 12.08 -19.97
N VAL A 290 15.44 11.46 -20.22
CA VAL A 290 16.51 11.33 -19.21
C VAL A 290 17.06 12.71 -18.81
N GLU A 291 17.19 13.64 -19.76
CA GLU A 291 17.59 15.01 -19.44
C GLU A 291 16.52 15.75 -18.64
N ASP A 292 15.24 15.60 -19.00
CA ASP A 292 14.12 16.14 -18.23
C ASP A 292 14.15 15.66 -16.78
N VAL A 293 14.37 14.36 -16.54
CA VAL A 293 14.54 13.78 -15.19
C VAL A 293 15.68 14.43 -14.42
N ARG A 294 16.83 14.71 -15.06
CA ARG A 294 17.96 15.40 -14.41
C ARG A 294 17.63 16.83 -13.99
N THR A 295 16.61 17.44 -14.58
CA THR A 295 16.18 18.80 -14.20
C THR A 295 15.26 18.84 -12.99
N ILE A 296 14.70 17.72 -12.53
CA ILE A 296 13.69 17.67 -11.46
C ILE A 296 14.14 18.40 -10.18
N ALA A 297 15.40 18.28 -9.77
CA ALA A 297 15.96 18.97 -8.59
C ALA A 297 15.89 20.51 -8.68
N ARG A 298 15.71 21.07 -9.88
CA ARG A 298 15.54 22.52 -10.12
C ARG A 298 14.08 22.97 -9.93
N HIS A 299 13.16 22.03 -9.70
CA HIS A 299 11.72 22.26 -9.63
C HIS A 299 11.09 21.64 -8.37
N PRO A 300 11.56 22.00 -7.16
CA PRO A 300 11.07 21.43 -5.91
C PRO A 300 9.55 21.57 -5.79
N GLY A 301 8.90 20.52 -5.29
CA GLY A 301 7.45 20.47 -5.06
C GLY A 301 6.59 20.14 -6.29
N HIS A 302 7.18 19.88 -7.47
CA HIS A 302 6.42 19.66 -8.71
C HIS A 302 6.35 18.19 -9.15
N PHE A 303 7.11 17.32 -8.52
CA PHE A 303 7.08 15.88 -8.81
C PHE A 303 6.84 15.11 -7.52
N LEU A 304 5.93 14.13 -7.60
CA LEU A 304 5.78 13.11 -6.57
C LEU A 304 6.84 12.04 -6.79
N THR A 305 7.56 11.68 -5.73
CA THR A 305 8.67 10.72 -5.75
C THR A 305 8.60 9.76 -4.57
N THR A 306 9.41 8.71 -4.60
CA THR A 306 9.68 7.84 -3.45
C THR A 306 11.17 7.51 -3.39
N ASP A 307 11.78 7.55 -2.19
CA ASP A 307 13.23 7.34 -1.98
C ASP A 307 13.52 5.94 -1.41
N HIS A 308 14.01 5.04 -2.26
CA HIS A 308 14.28 3.65 -1.88
C HIS A 308 15.26 3.47 -0.72
N ARG A 309 16.07 4.49 -0.37
CA ARG A 309 17.00 4.43 0.77
C ARG A 309 16.31 4.62 2.12
N ARG A 310 15.17 5.31 2.12
CA ARG A 310 14.42 5.70 3.33
C ARG A 310 13.10 4.95 3.44
N GLY A 311 12.98 3.83 2.73
CA GLY A 311 11.74 3.08 2.56
C GLY A 311 10.83 3.67 1.47
N TYR A 312 9.75 2.98 1.14
CA TYR A 312 8.82 3.37 0.06
C TYR A 312 7.88 4.53 0.42
N GLY A 313 8.36 5.51 1.19
CA GLY A 313 7.60 6.70 1.54
C GLY A 313 7.42 7.61 0.33
N TYR A 314 6.21 8.10 0.10
CA TYR A 314 5.98 9.20 -0.84
C TYR A 314 6.61 10.47 -0.28
N ARG A 315 7.24 11.26 -1.16
CA ARG A 315 7.65 12.64 -0.87
C ARG A 315 7.49 13.51 -2.11
N PHE A 316 7.56 14.82 -1.93
CA PHE A 316 7.75 15.71 -3.05
C PHE A 316 9.24 15.83 -3.36
N SER A 317 9.57 15.86 -4.65
CA SER A 317 10.88 16.26 -5.14
C SER A 317 11.35 17.56 -4.48
N ASP A 318 12.62 17.61 -4.11
CA ASP A 318 13.28 18.80 -3.57
C ASP A 318 14.67 18.96 -4.23
N THR A 319 15.43 19.95 -3.80
CA THR A 319 16.77 20.27 -4.32
C THR A 319 17.80 19.16 -4.09
N ASP A 320 17.53 18.22 -3.18
CA ASP A 320 18.31 17.00 -2.93
C ASP A 320 17.86 15.80 -3.78
N PHE A 321 16.92 16.00 -4.72
CA PHE A 321 16.47 14.93 -5.62
C PHE A 321 17.64 14.27 -6.35
N ASP A 322 17.68 12.94 -6.29
CA ASP A 322 18.72 12.15 -6.93
C ASP A 322 18.19 10.85 -7.57
N SER A 323 19.12 10.00 -7.99
CA SER A 323 18.81 8.77 -8.73
C SER A 323 18.21 7.65 -7.86
N TYR A 324 18.16 7.79 -6.54
CA TYR A 324 17.50 6.82 -5.65
C TYR A 324 16.00 7.05 -5.57
N GLU A 325 15.51 8.11 -6.21
CA GLU A 325 14.10 8.43 -6.23
C GLU A 325 13.41 7.90 -7.49
N SER A 326 12.32 7.16 -7.33
CA SER A 326 11.38 6.87 -8.42
C SER A 326 10.40 8.03 -8.58
N ILE A 327 9.94 8.28 -9.80
CA ILE A 327 9.07 9.43 -10.12
C ILE A 327 7.73 8.95 -10.65
N PHE A 328 6.65 9.58 -10.21
CA PHE A 328 5.28 9.24 -10.59
C PHE A 328 4.70 10.22 -11.61
N ASP A 329 4.01 9.68 -12.62
CA ASP A 329 3.27 10.40 -13.67
C ASP A 329 4.09 11.49 -14.37
N THR A 330 5.34 11.18 -14.77
CA THR A 330 6.23 12.12 -15.46
C THR A 330 5.61 12.71 -16.74
N TYR A 331 4.72 11.98 -17.41
CA TYR A 331 3.93 12.45 -18.56
C TYR A 331 3.08 13.67 -18.26
N VAL A 332 2.76 13.95 -16.98
CA VAL A 332 2.00 15.14 -16.63
C VAL A 332 2.83 16.35 -17.01
N ASN A 333 4.06 16.44 -16.50
CA ASN A 333 4.93 17.61 -16.61
C ASN A 333 5.86 17.60 -17.83
N HIS A 334 6.26 16.43 -18.35
CA HIS A 334 7.24 16.32 -19.41
C HIS A 334 6.63 15.81 -20.72
N GLU A 335 6.80 16.58 -21.79
CA GLU A 335 6.37 16.18 -23.14
C GLU A 335 7.20 15.00 -23.67
N SER A 336 8.48 14.92 -23.30
CA SER A 336 9.35 13.78 -23.62
C SER A 336 8.78 12.46 -23.09
N ALA A 337 8.26 12.44 -21.86
CA ALA A 337 7.60 11.27 -21.28
C ALA A 337 6.35 10.88 -22.07
N ARG A 338 5.57 11.86 -22.56
CA ARG A 338 4.42 11.60 -23.44
C ARG A 338 4.84 10.99 -24.78
N ARG A 339 5.90 11.50 -25.41
CA ARG A 339 6.43 10.93 -26.67
C ARG A 339 6.90 9.49 -26.50
N VAL A 340 7.53 9.17 -25.36
CA VAL A 340 8.00 7.82 -25.04
C VAL A 340 6.83 6.86 -24.79
N CYS A 341 5.89 7.18 -23.91
CA CYS A 341 4.78 6.27 -23.58
C CYS A 341 3.75 6.15 -24.72
N PHE A 342 3.58 7.20 -25.52
CA PHE A 342 2.67 7.21 -26.66
C PHE A 342 3.38 7.14 -28.01
N HIS A 343 4.46 6.36 -28.10
CA HIS A 343 5.08 6.05 -29.38
C HIS A 343 4.01 5.54 -30.37
N PRO A 344 4.00 5.96 -31.66
CA PRO A 344 2.89 5.66 -32.57
C PRO A 344 2.52 4.18 -32.72
N ARG A 345 3.50 3.27 -32.66
CA ARG A 345 3.27 1.81 -32.68
C ARG A 345 2.64 1.29 -31.39
N VAL A 346 3.07 1.80 -30.24
CA VAL A 346 2.45 1.46 -28.94
C VAL A 346 1.00 1.91 -28.92
N LEU A 347 0.74 3.17 -29.30
CA LEU A 347 -0.62 3.70 -29.42
C LEU A 347 -1.49 2.85 -30.35
N ARG A 348 -0.97 2.50 -31.53
CA ARG A 348 -1.71 1.67 -32.49
C ARG A 348 -2.06 0.31 -31.91
N PHE A 349 -1.11 -0.34 -31.23
CA PHE A 349 -1.38 -1.63 -30.61
C PHE A 349 -2.42 -1.52 -29.49
N LEU A 350 -2.33 -0.51 -28.63
CA LEU A 350 -3.32 -0.24 -27.58
C LEU A 350 -4.72 0.03 -28.16
N GLU A 351 -4.83 0.80 -29.25
CA GLU A 351 -6.10 1.02 -29.97
C GLU A 351 -6.70 -0.28 -30.50
N LEU A 352 -5.87 -1.22 -30.97
CA LEU A 352 -6.32 -2.55 -31.37
C LEU A 352 -6.82 -3.37 -30.18
N LEU A 353 -6.07 -3.39 -29.07
CA LEU A 353 -6.46 -4.10 -27.84
C LEU A 353 -7.77 -3.56 -27.26
N PHE A 354 -7.91 -2.24 -27.19
CA PHE A 354 -9.01 -1.56 -26.50
C PHE A 354 -10.21 -1.24 -27.39
N ARG A 355 -10.05 -1.23 -28.72
CA ARG A 355 -11.07 -0.79 -29.70
C ARG A 355 -11.63 0.62 -29.46
N CYS A 356 -10.91 1.42 -28.69
CA CYS A 356 -11.20 2.81 -28.36
C CYS A 356 -9.88 3.50 -27.96
N LYS A 357 -9.95 4.76 -27.53
CA LYS A 357 -8.74 5.50 -27.14
C LYS A 357 -8.15 4.91 -25.86
N PRO A 358 -6.83 4.67 -25.80
CA PRO A 358 -6.17 4.36 -24.54
C PRO A 358 -6.13 5.59 -23.61
N VAL A 359 -6.26 5.33 -22.32
CA VAL A 359 -5.99 6.27 -21.24
C VAL A 359 -4.71 5.80 -20.54
N ALA A 360 -3.63 6.56 -20.66
CA ALA A 360 -2.45 6.33 -19.83
C ALA A 360 -2.72 6.78 -18.40
N MET A 361 -2.35 5.92 -17.47
CA MET A 361 -2.45 6.15 -16.04
C MET A 361 -1.29 5.50 -15.29
N GLN A 362 -0.95 6.05 -14.13
CA GLN A 362 0.03 5.48 -13.22
C GLN A 362 1.35 5.14 -13.94
N GLN A 363 2.08 6.17 -14.33
CA GLN A 363 3.43 6.02 -14.88
C GLN A 363 4.45 6.03 -13.76
N LEU A 364 5.38 5.07 -13.82
CA LEU A 364 6.44 4.88 -12.84
C LEU A 364 7.78 4.94 -13.57
N LEU A 365 8.55 6.01 -13.33
CA LEU A 365 9.91 6.10 -13.83
C LEU A 365 10.88 5.66 -12.74
N PHE A 366 11.60 4.58 -13.02
CA PHE A 366 12.62 4.01 -12.16
C PHE A 366 13.99 4.42 -12.67
N GLN A 367 14.80 5.05 -11.82
CA GLN A 367 16.21 5.31 -12.10
C GLN A 367 17.12 4.14 -11.66
N ARG A 368 16.58 3.28 -10.78
CA ARG A 368 17.18 2.04 -10.27
C ARG A 368 16.09 1.01 -10.07
N SER A 369 16.47 -0.27 -10.03
CA SER A 369 15.56 -1.32 -9.62
C SER A 369 15.19 -1.18 -8.15
N ASN A 370 13.89 -1.18 -7.89
CA ASN A 370 13.31 -1.30 -6.55
C ASN A 370 13.10 -2.78 -6.14
N GLN A 371 13.55 -3.74 -6.95
CA GLN A 371 13.40 -5.17 -6.66
C GLN A 371 11.94 -5.57 -6.38
N HIS A 372 10.99 -4.97 -7.11
CA HIS A 372 9.56 -5.21 -6.90
C HIS A 372 9.26 -6.72 -6.94
N PRO A 373 8.49 -7.24 -5.97
CA PRO A 373 8.21 -8.67 -5.88
C PRO A 373 7.38 -9.16 -7.08
N LEU A 374 7.29 -10.47 -7.23
CA LEU A 374 6.42 -11.09 -8.24
C LEU A 374 4.96 -10.76 -7.94
N HIS A 375 4.24 -10.30 -8.96
CA HIS A 375 2.84 -9.94 -8.84
C HIS A 375 2.13 -9.95 -10.21
N GLN A 376 0.81 -9.83 -10.17
CA GLN A 376 -0.04 -9.43 -11.29
C GLN A 376 -0.48 -7.98 -11.06
N ASP A 377 -0.59 -7.17 -12.12
CA ASP A 377 -0.96 -5.75 -11.98
C ASP A 377 -2.32 -5.61 -11.33
N THR A 378 -3.26 -6.50 -11.66
CA THR A 378 -4.64 -6.46 -11.17
C THR A 378 -4.76 -6.54 -9.65
N ALA A 379 -3.72 -6.97 -8.91
CA ALA A 379 -3.69 -6.90 -7.46
C ALA A 379 -3.50 -5.46 -6.94
N TYR A 380 -2.77 -4.60 -7.67
CA TYR A 380 -2.31 -3.29 -7.17
C TYR A 380 -2.83 -2.11 -8.02
N VAL A 381 -3.05 -2.33 -9.31
CA VAL A 381 -3.57 -1.36 -10.27
C VAL A 381 -5.08 -1.45 -10.30
N ARG A 382 -5.72 -0.61 -9.49
CA ARG A 382 -7.16 -0.67 -9.25
C ARG A 382 -7.94 0.08 -10.32
N VAL A 383 -8.66 -0.66 -11.16
CA VAL A 383 -9.53 -0.15 -12.23
C VAL A 383 -10.88 -0.86 -12.18
N GLN A 384 -11.94 -0.21 -12.67
CA GLN A 384 -13.30 -0.76 -12.63
C GLN A 384 -13.42 -2.17 -13.22
N ASP A 385 -12.76 -2.40 -14.35
CA ASP A 385 -12.70 -3.68 -15.06
C ASP A 385 -11.25 -4.18 -15.03
N PRO A 386 -10.83 -4.97 -14.01
CA PRO A 386 -9.42 -5.30 -13.76
C PRO A 386 -8.64 -5.86 -14.95
N LEU A 387 -9.29 -6.67 -15.81
CA LEU A 387 -8.66 -7.31 -16.97
C LEU A 387 -8.63 -6.41 -18.22
N GLN A 388 -9.30 -5.25 -18.19
CA GLN A 388 -9.24 -4.23 -19.25
C GLN A 388 -8.03 -3.32 -19.04
N LEU A 389 -6.85 -3.92 -18.89
CA LEU A 389 -5.60 -3.26 -18.55
C LEU A 389 -4.46 -3.87 -19.39
N ALA A 390 -3.57 -3.00 -19.86
CA ALA A 390 -2.28 -3.39 -20.41
C ALA A 390 -1.21 -2.42 -19.91
N ALA A 391 0.03 -2.85 -19.87
CA ALA A 391 1.13 -2.00 -19.41
C ALA A 391 2.35 -2.13 -20.31
N THR A 392 3.17 -1.09 -20.32
CA THR A 392 4.46 -1.06 -21.01
C THR A 392 5.58 -0.86 -20.01
N TRP A 393 6.73 -1.46 -20.28
CA TRP A 393 8.02 -1.21 -19.64
C TRP A 393 8.98 -0.88 -20.77
N ILE A 394 9.56 0.32 -20.71
CA ILE A 394 10.42 0.86 -21.76
C ILE A 394 11.82 1.05 -21.20
N ALA A 395 12.81 0.46 -21.86
CA ALA A 395 14.21 0.63 -21.51
C ALA A 395 14.70 2.03 -21.88
N LEU A 396 15.11 2.82 -20.89
CA LEU A 396 15.71 4.14 -21.11
C LEU A 396 17.25 4.08 -21.16
N GLU A 397 17.83 2.91 -20.88
CA GLU A 397 19.23 2.56 -21.07
C GLU A 397 19.37 1.06 -21.36
N ASP A 398 20.56 0.62 -21.74
CA ASP A 398 20.87 -0.81 -21.82
C ASP A 398 20.79 -1.47 -20.44
N VAL A 399 19.95 -2.49 -20.31
CA VAL A 399 19.83 -3.30 -19.11
C VAL A 399 20.96 -4.33 -19.08
N VAL A 400 21.60 -4.43 -17.91
CA VAL A 400 22.68 -5.37 -17.66
C VAL A 400 22.25 -6.31 -16.54
N GLU A 401 22.55 -7.60 -16.71
CA GLU A 401 22.26 -8.65 -15.73
C GLU A 401 22.81 -8.28 -14.34
N GLY A 402 21.96 -8.47 -13.32
CA GLY A 402 22.29 -8.21 -11.92
C GLY A 402 21.98 -6.79 -11.46
N ARG A 403 21.44 -5.92 -12.33
CA ARG A 403 20.93 -4.59 -11.96
C ARG A 403 19.47 -4.61 -11.50
N GLY A 404 18.93 -5.80 -11.27
CA GLY A 404 17.53 -6.02 -10.98
C GLY A 404 16.65 -5.77 -12.20
N GLU A 405 17.03 -6.42 -13.31
CA GLU A 405 16.27 -6.47 -14.56
C GLU A 405 14.85 -7.01 -14.35
N LEU A 406 13.95 -6.62 -15.26
CA LEU A 406 12.58 -7.12 -15.28
C LEU A 406 12.62 -8.65 -15.45
N THR A 407 11.82 -9.34 -14.64
CA THR A 407 11.57 -10.77 -14.77
C THR A 407 10.08 -11.03 -14.88
N TYR A 408 9.71 -12.05 -15.63
CA TYR A 408 8.32 -12.43 -15.86
C TYR A 408 8.20 -13.92 -16.11
N TYR A 409 6.98 -14.44 -15.99
CA TYR A 409 6.68 -15.83 -16.33
C TYR A 409 5.90 -15.90 -17.64
N ASP A 410 6.47 -16.52 -18.66
CA ASP A 410 5.84 -16.67 -19.97
C ASP A 410 4.50 -17.43 -19.84
N ARG A 411 3.45 -16.93 -20.53
CA ARG A 411 2.08 -17.47 -20.50
C ARG A 411 1.36 -17.41 -19.15
N SER A 412 1.90 -16.70 -18.16
CA SER A 412 1.32 -16.62 -16.81
C SER A 412 0.03 -15.78 -16.73
N HIS A 413 -0.31 -15.03 -17.78
CA HIS A 413 -1.62 -14.37 -17.91
C HIS A 413 -2.81 -15.34 -17.92
N ARG A 414 -2.54 -16.66 -18.08
CA ARG A 414 -3.54 -17.74 -18.05
C ARG A 414 -3.71 -18.37 -16.67
N ILE A 415 -2.98 -17.90 -15.64
CA ILE A 415 -3.13 -18.38 -14.27
C ILE A 415 -4.57 -18.06 -13.80
N PRO A 416 -5.30 -19.03 -13.21
CA PRO A 416 -6.61 -18.77 -12.63
C PRO A 416 -6.56 -17.60 -11.65
N HIS A 417 -7.53 -16.70 -11.73
CA HIS A 417 -7.49 -15.46 -10.94
C HIS A 417 -7.46 -15.73 -9.44
N GLN A 418 -6.55 -15.05 -8.74
CA GLN A 418 -6.49 -15.05 -7.29
C GLN A 418 -7.54 -14.10 -6.70
N SER A 419 -8.33 -14.61 -5.76
CA SER A 419 -9.26 -13.82 -4.97
C SER A 419 -8.59 -13.32 -3.69
N PHE A 420 -8.82 -12.05 -3.39
CA PHE A 420 -8.39 -11.36 -2.17
C PHE A 420 -9.57 -11.07 -1.26
N HIS A 421 -9.35 -10.27 -0.22
CA HIS A 421 -10.36 -9.85 0.74
C HIS A 421 -11.67 -9.40 0.05
N MET A 422 -12.81 -9.82 0.60
CA MET A 422 -14.16 -9.58 0.04
C MET A 422 -14.42 -10.16 -1.36
N GLY A 423 -13.62 -11.11 -1.85
CA GLY A 423 -13.81 -11.68 -3.19
C GLY A 423 -13.29 -10.78 -4.31
N ALA A 424 -12.51 -9.75 -3.97
CA ALA A 424 -11.97 -8.79 -4.94
C ALA A 424 -10.74 -9.36 -5.66
N LYS A 425 -10.39 -8.75 -6.79
CA LYS A 425 -9.11 -9.00 -7.48
C LYS A 425 -7.97 -8.12 -6.98
N TRP A 426 -8.28 -7.08 -6.21
CA TRP A 426 -7.30 -6.17 -5.65
C TRP A 426 -6.86 -6.63 -4.27
N PHE A 427 -5.55 -6.57 -4.03
CA PHE A 427 -4.93 -6.82 -2.74
C PHE A 427 -5.27 -5.72 -1.74
N ASP A 428 -5.71 -6.11 -0.55
CA ASP A 428 -5.94 -5.24 0.60
C ASP A 428 -4.82 -5.41 1.62
N GLN A 429 -3.97 -4.40 1.77
CA GLN A 429 -2.79 -4.45 2.65
C GLN A 429 -3.10 -4.70 4.13
N VAL A 430 -4.35 -4.54 4.57
CA VAL A 430 -4.74 -4.73 5.97
C VAL A 430 -5.21 -6.16 6.22
N HIS A 431 -5.91 -6.75 5.25
CA HIS A 431 -6.59 -8.04 5.44
C HIS A 431 -5.90 -9.19 4.71
N ASP A 432 -5.15 -8.90 3.65
CA ASP A 432 -4.47 -9.90 2.84
C ASP A 432 -3.00 -10.03 3.22
N ASP A 433 -2.50 -11.26 3.17
CA ASP A 433 -1.10 -11.58 3.42
C ASP A 433 -0.28 -11.40 2.13
N GLY A 434 0.63 -10.43 2.13
CA GLY A 434 1.47 -10.12 0.98
C GLY A 434 2.47 -11.22 0.63
N GLU A 435 3.04 -11.91 1.63
CA GLU A 435 3.96 -13.02 1.39
C GLU A 435 3.22 -14.21 0.78
N ALA A 436 2.02 -14.50 1.30
CA ALA A 436 1.15 -15.53 0.73
C ALA A 436 0.73 -15.20 -0.71
N ALA A 437 0.44 -13.93 -1.01
CA ALA A 437 0.10 -13.49 -2.37
C ALA A 437 1.27 -13.69 -3.36
N ILE A 438 2.48 -13.34 -2.95
CA ILE A 438 3.69 -13.54 -3.77
C ILE A 438 3.98 -15.04 -3.97
N ALA A 439 3.87 -15.84 -2.90
CA ALA A 439 4.05 -17.29 -2.97
C ALA A 439 3.03 -17.92 -3.94
N HIS A 440 1.76 -17.50 -3.85
CA HIS A 440 0.69 -18.00 -4.71
C HIS A 440 1.01 -17.84 -6.20
N VAL A 441 1.33 -16.63 -6.67
CA VAL A 441 1.59 -16.41 -8.10
C VAL A 441 2.82 -17.17 -8.59
N LYS A 442 3.83 -17.35 -7.73
CA LYS A 442 5.03 -18.15 -8.04
C LYS A 442 4.70 -19.63 -8.16
N GLU A 443 4.02 -20.21 -7.17
CA GLU A 443 3.63 -21.63 -7.15
C GLU A 443 2.72 -21.96 -8.32
N ARG A 444 1.70 -21.13 -8.59
CA ARG A 444 0.80 -21.32 -9.73
C ARG A 444 1.53 -21.26 -11.07
N SER A 445 2.52 -20.37 -11.20
CA SER A 445 3.36 -20.29 -12.40
C SER A 445 4.16 -21.58 -12.59
N GLU A 446 4.75 -22.12 -11.52
CA GLU A 446 5.54 -23.36 -11.55
C GLU A 446 4.67 -24.59 -11.86
N GLU A 447 3.50 -24.70 -11.25
CA GLU A 447 2.54 -25.79 -11.49
C GLU A 447 2.02 -25.83 -12.92
N LEU A 448 1.81 -24.66 -13.55
CA LEU A 448 1.37 -24.54 -14.93
C LEU A 448 2.52 -24.62 -15.94
N GLY A 449 3.76 -24.77 -15.47
CA GLY A 449 4.94 -24.85 -16.33
C GLY A 449 5.27 -23.54 -17.04
N CYS A 450 4.85 -22.39 -16.49
CA CYS A 450 5.21 -21.09 -17.01
C CYS A 450 6.73 -20.88 -16.88
N GLU A 451 7.39 -20.52 -17.97
CA GLU A 451 8.84 -20.34 -17.99
C GLU A 451 9.21 -18.98 -17.40
N LYS A 452 10.01 -18.95 -16.33
CA LYS A 452 10.58 -17.70 -15.81
C LYS A 452 11.64 -17.17 -16.80
N ARG A 453 11.51 -15.91 -17.19
CA ARG A 453 12.44 -15.21 -18.10
C ARG A 453 12.96 -13.92 -17.46
N SER A 454 14.16 -13.53 -17.88
CA SER A 454 14.79 -12.25 -17.54
C SER A 454 14.87 -11.39 -18.80
N PHE A 455 14.45 -10.14 -18.72
CA PHE A 455 14.43 -9.22 -19.86
C PHE A 455 15.65 -8.29 -19.84
N LEU A 456 16.72 -8.70 -20.55
CA LEU A 456 17.94 -7.92 -20.72
C LEU A 456 17.81 -6.96 -21.91
N ALA A 457 16.92 -5.99 -21.76
CA ALA A 457 16.54 -5.02 -22.77
C ALA A 457 17.69 -4.11 -23.23
N LYS A 458 17.65 -3.68 -24.49
CA LYS A 458 18.44 -2.58 -25.03
C LYS A 458 17.69 -1.27 -24.92
N LYS A 459 18.43 -0.16 -24.87
CA LYS A 459 17.84 1.18 -24.88
C LYS A 459 16.85 1.31 -26.04
N GLY A 460 15.62 1.71 -25.73
CA GLY A 460 14.52 1.87 -26.69
C GLY A 460 13.69 0.61 -26.94
N ASP A 461 14.04 -0.52 -26.36
CA ASP A 461 13.17 -1.69 -26.36
C ASP A 461 11.91 -1.41 -25.53
N VAL A 462 10.78 -1.94 -26.01
CA VAL A 462 9.48 -1.86 -25.36
C VAL A 462 8.98 -3.27 -25.08
N PHE A 463 8.65 -3.54 -23.82
CA PHE A 463 7.96 -4.76 -23.39
C PHE A 463 6.54 -4.37 -22.98
N LEU A 464 5.52 -4.90 -23.65
CA LEU A 464 4.11 -4.67 -23.34
C LEU A 464 3.48 -5.97 -22.84
N TRP A 465 2.71 -5.93 -21.75
CA TRP A 465 2.06 -7.11 -21.17
C TRP A 465 0.58 -6.91 -20.83
N ALA A 466 -0.11 -8.04 -20.70
CA ALA A 466 -1.49 -8.17 -20.25
C ALA A 466 -1.61 -8.04 -18.73
N ALA A 467 -2.75 -7.53 -18.25
CA ALA A 467 -3.05 -7.25 -16.85
C ALA A 467 -2.57 -8.32 -15.83
N ASP A 468 -2.71 -9.60 -16.18
CA ASP A 468 -2.43 -10.74 -15.31
C ASP A 468 -1.11 -11.48 -15.63
N LEU A 469 -0.24 -10.92 -16.48
CA LEU A 469 1.10 -11.48 -16.63
C LEU A 469 1.88 -11.31 -15.32
N VAL A 470 2.35 -12.43 -14.75
CA VAL A 470 3.18 -12.43 -13.55
C VAL A 470 4.55 -11.86 -13.88
N HIS A 471 4.91 -10.78 -13.21
CA HIS A 471 6.18 -10.10 -13.40
C HIS A 471 6.69 -9.46 -12.10
N GLY A 472 7.95 -9.06 -12.11
CA GLY A 472 8.65 -8.45 -10.99
C GLY A 472 10.07 -8.05 -11.40
N SER A 473 10.95 -7.83 -10.43
CA SER A 473 12.37 -7.58 -10.69
C SER A 473 13.22 -8.70 -10.11
N ASN A 474 14.26 -9.11 -10.83
CA ASN A 474 15.24 -10.02 -10.24
C ASN A 474 15.97 -9.35 -9.06
N PRO A 475 16.50 -10.15 -8.12
CA PRO A 475 17.37 -9.63 -7.08
C PRO A 475 18.55 -8.88 -7.67
N ARG A 476 18.89 -7.74 -7.07
CA ARG A 476 20.05 -6.96 -7.47
C ARG A 476 21.31 -7.59 -6.89
N THR A 477 22.27 -7.89 -7.77
CA THR A 477 23.57 -8.47 -7.39
C THR A 477 24.75 -7.54 -7.69
N ARG A 478 24.51 -6.46 -8.44
CA ARG A 478 25.48 -5.39 -8.75
C ARG A 478 25.40 -4.22 -7.76
N PRO A 479 26.47 -3.40 -7.65
CA PRO A 479 26.52 -2.23 -6.75
C PRO A 479 25.28 -1.35 -6.87
N VAL A 480 24.76 -0.87 -5.74
CA VAL A 480 23.46 -0.20 -5.64
C VAL A 480 23.42 1.13 -6.39
N GLU A 481 24.56 1.79 -6.54
CA GLU A 481 24.74 3.06 -7.23
C GLU A 481 24.58 2.98 -8.75
N GLU A 482 24.72 1.80 -9.37
CA GLU A 482 24.51 1.65 -10.82
C GLU A 482 23.04 1.93 -11.19
N THR A 483 22.80 2.51 -12.37
CA THR A 483 21.45 2.84 -12.83
C THR A 483 20.75 1.65 -13.47
N ARG A 484 19.41 1.66 -13.41
CA ARG A 484 18.51 0.85 -14.26
C ARG A 484 17.33 1.74 -14.60
N LEU A 485 17.50 2.55 -15.65
CA LEU A 485 16.54 3.54 -16.12
C LEU A 485 15.46 2.85 -16.96
N SER A 486 14.22 2.96 -16.49
CA SER A 486 13.07 2.40 -17.17
C SER A 486 11.80 3.18 -16.87
N CYS A 487 10.88 3.19 -17.81
CA CYS A 487 9.57 3.83 -17.64
C CYS A 487 8.47 2.78 -17.78
N VAL A 488 7.66 2.62 -16.75
CA VAL A 488 6.44 1.80 -16.77
C VAL A 488 5.24 2.72 -16.95
N THR A 489 4.30 2.36 -17.82
CA THR A 489 3.02 3.07 -17.96
C THR A 489 1.90 2.06 -18.11
N HIS A 490 0.82 2.25 -17.35
CA HIS A 490 -0.38 1.43 -17.44
C HIS A 490 -1.42 2.13 -18.32
N TYR A 491 -2.22 1.34 -19.02
CA TYR A 491 -3.25 1.84 -19.92
C TYR A 491 -4.55 1.09 -19.73
N VAL A 492 -5.65 1.83 -19.80
CA VAL A 492 -7.01 1.30 -19.83
C VAL A 492 -7.75 1.83 -21.05
N PRO A 493 -8.82 1.17 -21.53
CA PRO A 493 -9.71 1.77 -22.51
C PRO A 493 -10.40 3.00 -21.91
N GLU A 494 -10.77 4.00 -22.72
CA GLU A 494 -11.52 5.18 -22.25
C GLU A 494 -12.91 4.84 -21.67
N THR A 495 -13.40 3.62 -21.93
CA THR A 495 -14.62 3.08 -21.34
C THR A 495 -14.42 2.52 -19.92
N ALA A 496 -13.19 2.17 -19.54
CA ALA A 496 -12.86 1.72 -18.19
C ALA A 496 -12.38 2.90 -17.34
N LYS A 497 -12.83 2.94 -16.09
CA LYS A 497 -12.50 4.03 -15.16
C LYS A 497 -11.47 3.57 -14.14
N PRO A 498 -10.41 4.34 -13.91
CA PRO A 498 -9.53 4.07 -12.78
C PRO A 498 -10.29 4.22 -11.46
N LEU A 499 -9.99 3.37 -10.48
CA LEU A 499 -10.81 3.29 -9.27
C LEU A 499 -10.78 4.58 -8.44
N TRP A 500 -9.68 5.34 -8.47
CA TRP A 500 -9.60 6.62 -7.74
C TRP A 500 -10.56 7.68 -8.26
N PHE A 501 -11.11 7.53 -9.47
CA PHE A 501 -12.15 8.43 -9.94
C PHE A 501 -13.33 8.40 -8.98
N LEU A 502 -13.61 7.31 -8.30
CA LEU A 502 -14.73 7.25 -7.36
C LEU A 502 -14.58 8.17 -6.15
N PHE A 503 -13.41 8.18 -5.54
CA PHE A 503 -13.17 8.86 -4.26
C PHE A 503 -12.34 10.15 -4.38
N SER A 504 -11.85 10.51 -5.57
CA SER A 504 -11.11 11.75 -5.83
C SER A 504 -11.75 12.56 -6.96
N PRO A 505 -12.89 13.25 -6.71
CA PRO A 505 -13.64 13.96 -7.75
C PRO A 505 -12.85 15.09 -8.44
N ASP A 506 -11.93 15.71 -7.70
CA ASP A 506 -10.94 16.69 -8.15
C ASP A 506 -9.90 16.10 -9.14
N ARG A 507 -9.69 14.78 -9.13
CA ARG A 507 -8.68 14.06 -9.93
C ARG A 507 -9.27 13.12 -10.97
N ARG A 508 -10.47 13.45 -11.48
CA ARG A 508 -11.14 12.72 -12.58
C ARG A 508 -10.80 13.26 -13.97
N GLY A 509 -10.06 14.37 -14.03
CA GLY A 509 -9.77 15.04 -15.29
C GLY A 509 -8.92 14.20 -16.22
N LEU A 510 -9.18 14.34 -17.51
CA LEU A 510 -8.41 13.76 -18.59
C LEU A 510 -7.76 14.87 -19.41
N GLU A 511 -6.47 14.73 -19.73
CA GLU A 511 -5.78 15.60 -20.68
C GLU A 511 -5.57 14.86 -22.00
N ALA A 512 -5.95 15.47 -23.12
CA ALA A 512 -5.82 14.85 -24.44
C ALA A 512 -4.35 14.81 -24.89
N TYR A 513 -3.93 13.66 -25.43
CA TYR A 513 -2.72 13.56 -26.23
C TYR A 513 -3.12 13.45 -27.71
N GLY A 514 -3.20 14.62 -28.37
CA GLY A 514 -3.77 14.73 -29.70
C GLY A 514 -5.21 14.22 -29.74
N GLU A 515 -5.59 13.57 -30.83
CA GLU A 515 -6.93 12.99 -30.99
C GLU A 515 -6.99 11.51 -30.58
N ARG A 516 -5.85 10.89 -30.22
CA ARG A 516 -5.71 9.43 -30.14
C ARG A 516 -5.73 8.85 -28.73
N ALA A 517 -5.33 9.61 -27.71
CA ALA A 517 -5.19 9.08 -26.36
C ALA A 517 -5.50 10.13 -25.28
N TRP A 518 -5.64 9.64 -24.05
CA TRP A 518 -5.85 10.47 -22.85
C TRP A 518 -4.77 10.20 -21.81
N LEU A 519 -4.50 11.21 -20.99
CA LEU A 519 -3.72 11.14 -19.77
C LEU A 519 -4.68 11.28 -18.59
N ALA A 520 -4.59 10.37 -17.63
CA ALA A 520 -5.21 10.50 -16.32
C ALA A 520 -4.13 10.57 -15.25
N SER A 521 -4.44 11.03 -14.05
CA SER A 521 -3.46 11.03 -12.96
C SER A 521 -4.19 10.98 -11.61
N SER A 522 -3.67 10.16 -10.69
CA SER A 522 -4.14 10.12 -9.30
C SER A 522 -3.42 11.14 -8.41
N HIS A 523 -2.40 11.82 -8.93
CA HIS A 523 -1.55 12.73 -8.16
C HIS A 523 -1.70 14.21 -8.53
N TYR A 524 -2.03 14.54 -9.77
CA TYR A 524 -2.17 15.89 -10.34
C TYR A 524 -3.60 16.14 -10.82
N GLU A 525 -4.04 17.41 -10.75
CA GLU A 525 -5.33 17.86 -11.32
C GLU A 525 -5.19 18.14 -12.82
N LEU A 526 -6.03 17.51 -13.62
CA LEU A 526 -6.12 17.70 -15.07
C LEU A 526 -7.52 18.25 -15.44
N PRO A 527 -7.69 18.94 -16.58
CA PRO A 527 -6.65 19.37 -17.53
C PRO A 527 -5.79 20.52 -16.98
N ARG A 528 -4.58 20.69 -17.52
CA ARG A 528 -3.72 21.84 -17.22
C ARG A 528 -4.44 23.16 -17.47
N THR A 529 -4.69 23.91 -16.40
CA THR A 529 -5.29 25.26 -16.47
C THR A 529 -4.26 26.38 -16.54
N GLN A 530 -2.99 26.10 -16.21
CA GLN A 530 -1.90 27.07 -16.14
C GLN A 530 -0.67 26.57 -16.90
N ALA A 531 0.14 27.51 -17.40
CA ALA A 531 1.43 27.20 -18.01
C ALA A 531 2.48 26.85 -16.95
N GLY A 532 3.41 25.96 -17.28
CA GLY A 532 4.48 25.50 -16.38
C GLY A 532 4.21 24.11 -15.77
N PHE A 533 5.00 23.71 -14.78
CA PHE A 533 4.80 22.42 -14.10
C PHE A 533 3.63 22.47 -13.13
N LEU A 534 2.78 21.45 -13.19
CA LEU A 534 1.73 21.21 -12.20
C LEU A 534 2.35 20.61 -10.95
N ARG A 535 1.82 21.00 -9.80
CA ARG A 535 2.17 20.38 -8.51
C ARG A 535 1.23 19.22 -8.22
N PRO A 536 1.72 18.13 -7.59
CA PRO A 536 0.84 17.07 -7.13
C PRO A 536 -0.07 17.57 -5.99
N THR A 537 -1.31 17.10 -5.94
CA THR A 537 -2.28 17.29 -4.85
C THR A 537 -2.28 16.16 -3.82
N PHE A 538 -1.33 15.23 -3.95
CA PHE A 538 -1.11 14.17 -3.00
C PHE A 538 -0.79 14.75 -1.61
N LYS A 539 -1.52 14.32 -0.58
CA LYS A 539 -1.19 14.71 0.80
C LYS A 539 -0.12 13.75 1.30
N LEU A 540 1.10 14.25 1.50
CA LEU A 540 2.13 13.46 2.15
C LEU A 540 1.63 13.03 3.54
N PRO A 541 1.93 11.79 3.97
CA PRO A 541 1.83 11.45 5.38
C PRO A 541 2.58 12.50 6.19
N LEU A 542 2.04 12.90 7.34
CA LEU A 542 2.72 13.87 8.19
C LEU A 542 4.14 13.36 8.47
N PRO A 543 5.18 14.18 8.27
CA PRO A 543 6.55 13.77 8.58
C PRO A 543 6.60 13.42 10.08
N CYS A 544 6.94 12.17 10.35
CA CYS A 544 6.98 11.56 11.68
C CYS A 544 7.99 12.24 12.61
#